data_AF-A0A381VLT8-F1
#
_entry.id   AF-A0A381VLT8-F1
#
_cell.length_a   1.000
_cell.length_b   1.000
_cell.length_c   1.000
_cell.angle_alpha   90.00
_cell.angle_beta   90.00
_cell.angle_gamma   90.00
#
_symmetry.space_group_name_H-M   'P 1'
#
loop_
_entity.id
_entity.type
_entity.pdbx_description
1 polymer ?
#
loop_
_entity_poly.entity_id
_entity_poly.type
_entity_poly.pdbx_seq_one_letter_code
_entity_poly.pdbx_strand_id
1 'polypeptide(L)'
;MPKITILPDNKVLDANNGDLLLDISLTNDIAHAHACGGEGKCTTCRVLVLDGIEHCSEPTEKEQIIKEKIHSTEEFRLACQTGIRGDMTVRRLALNEEDIESASQTDIKNIGRLGETKKIAILFSDIRAFTSFSEKITPYDVVFILNRYFGRMVSVVESYGGRIDNYIGDGLLALFGTNNEPNPALAAVQSALDMCDQMDDMKPYLKTMYGEAFDIGIGVHLGDAVVGDIGAGISRRLTAVGEAVNFASRVESANKQFRSRILISEQTHEEIKDVITIKDFVRTNLPGIEDRVTLYEIESLTIPVEKAEKDEIMEEGIVWRKFTEVSSFDDEQQQIMKVKRDNILVFKLNDTFHAVNDRCPHALLSLKGSKINEEKETISCRWHNSDFCYKTGEIKAWINDGKMKFFAKIDSQAKEIVNMEQTPMDVFKTRVIDNYVWVGMDPDY
;
A
#
# COMPACT_ATOMS: atom_id res chain seq x y z
N MET A 1 -26.67 43.76 -21.06
CA MET A 1 -26.13 42.39 -20.95
C MET A 1 -24.90 42.36 -21.81
N PRO A 2 -23.72 42.08 -21.22
CA PRO A 2 -22.52 41.79 -21.99
C PRO A 2 -22.78 40.77 -23.09
N LYS A 3 -22.18 40.98 -24.27
CA LYS A 3 -22.17 40.02 -25.38
C LYS A 3 -20.81 39.36 -25.49
N ILE A 4 -20.81 38.03 -25.41
CA ILE A 4 -19.60 37.21 -25.40
C ILE A 4 -19.53 36.40 -26.68
N THR A 5 -18.53 36.67 -27.50
CA THR A 5 -18.25 35.88 -28.70
C THR A 5 -17.30 34.74 -28.34
N ILE A 6 -17.76 33.50 -28.49
CA ILE A 6 -16.97 32.29 -28.18
C ILE A 6 -16.52 31.61 -29.47
N LEU A 7 -15.20 31.54 -29.65
CA LEU A 7 -14.52 30.85 -30.74
C LEU A 7 -13.94 29.51 -30.27
N PRO A 8 -13.87 28.48 -31.14
CA PRO A 8 -14.18 28.47 -32.58
C PRO A 8 -15.66 28.29 -32.93
N ASP A 9 -16.55 28.16 -31.94
CA ASP A 9 -17.98 27.88 -32.13
C ASP A 9 -18.74 28.96 -32.92
N ASN A 10 -18.15 30.17 -33.05
CA ASN A 10 -18.75 31.35 -33.69
C ASN A 10 -20.13 31.70 -33.12
N LYS A 11 -20.33 31.46 -31.81
CA LYS A 11 -21.56 31.79 -31.09
C LYS A 11 -21.40 33.10 -30.33
N VAL A 12 -22.44 33.93 -30.35
CA VAL A 12 -22.54 35.15 -29.54
C VAL A 12 -23.59 34.90 -28.47
N LEU A 13 -23.18 35.00 -27.21
CA LEU A 13 -24.01 34.70 -26.05
C LEU A 13 -24.25 35.96 -25.22
N ASP A 14 -25.47 36.11 -24.70
CA ASP A 14 -25.77 37.13 -23.70
C ASP A 14 -25.36 36.62 -22.30
N ALA A 15 -24.68 37.47 -21.53
CA ALA A 15 -24.27 37.19 -20.16
C ALA A 15 -24.78 38.26 -19.19
N ASN A 16 -24.77 37.97 -17.90
CA ASN A 16 -24.93 38.97 -16.85
C ASN A 16 -23.57 39.41 -16.32
N ASN A 17 -23.53 40.61 -15.73
CA ASN A 17 -22.33 41.07 -15.07
C ASN A 17 -22.02 40.18 -13.86
N GLY A 18 -20.81 39.62 -13.83
CA GLY A 18 -20.32 38.71 -12.81
C GLY A 18 -20.40 37.23 -13.18
N ASP A 19 -21.11 36.87 -14.25
CA ASP A 19 -21.18 35.47 -14.71
C ASP A 19 -19.78 34.96 -15.10
N LEU A 20 -19.48 33.70 -14.76
CA LEU A 20 -18.23 33.05 -15.12
C LEU A 20 -18.26 32.58 -16.57
N LEU A 21 -17.15 32.74 -17.29
CA LEU A 21 -17.03 32.29 -18.68
C LEU A 21 -17.32 30.79 -18.87
N LEU A 22 -16.95 29.96 -17.88
CA LEU A 22 -17.26 28.53 -17.92
C LEU A 22 -18.77 28.31 -17.85
N ASP A 23 -19.45 28.95 -16.90
CA ASP A 23 -20.90 28.80 -16.72
C ASP A 23 -21.65 29.28 -17.97
N ILE A 24 -21.27 30.43 -18.54
CA ILE A 24 -21.82 30.95 -19.79
C ILE A 24 -21.69 29.93 -20.93
N SER A 25 -20.54 29.25 -21.02
CA SER A 25 -20.34 28.21 -22.04
C SER A 25 -21.27 27.02 -21.80
N LEU A 26 -21.28 26.47 -20.58
CA LEU A 26 -22.01 25.24 -20.24
C LEU A 26 -23.52 25.43 -20.28
N THR A 27 -24.07 26.56 -19.82
CA THR A 27 -25.51 26.83 -19.85
C THR A 27 -26.06 27.08 -21.26
N ASN A 28 -25.19 27.32 -22.24
CA ASN A 28 -25.54 27.57 -23.64
C ASN A 28 -25.12 26.42 -24.57
N ASP A 29 -24.97 25.21 -24.02
CA ASP A 29 -24.61 23.98 -24.74
C ASP A 29 -23.31 24.14 -25.56
N ILE A 30 -22.33 24.88 -25.02
CA ILE A 30 -20.97 24.93 -25.55
C ILE A 30 -20.10 24.07 -24.65
N ALA A 31 -19.68 22.93 -25.19
CA ALA A 31 -18.79 22.03 -24.49
C ALA A 31 -17.46 22.72 -24.19
N HIS A 32 -17.09 22.76 -22.92
CA HIS A 32 -15.91 23.47 -22.44
C HIS A 32 -15.15 22.56 -21.47
N ALA A 33 -13.93 22.17 -21.82
CA ALA A 33 -13.12 21.26 -21.02
C ALA A 33 -12.82 21.82 -19.62
N HIS A 34 -13.09 21.06 -18.55
CA HIS A 34 -12.86 21.51 -17.17
C HIS A 34 -12.54 20.33 -16.23
N ALA A 35 -11.34 19.76 -16.36
CA ALA A 35 -10.93 18.54 -15.65
C ALA A 35 -11.11 18.60 -14.12
N CYS A 36 -10.94 19.79 -13.52
CA CYS A 36 -11.12 20.00 -12.08
C CYS A 36 -12.54 20.37 -11.65
N GLY A 37 -13.52 20.41 -12.56
CA GLY A 37 -14.92 20.69 -12.19
C GLY A 37 -15.19 22.18 -11.99
N GLY A 38 -14.33 23.06 -12.52
CA GLY A 38 -14.43 24.50 -12.31
C GLY A 38 -13.78 25.03 -11.03
N GLU A 39 -13.05 24.20 -10.27
CA GLU A 39 -12.45 24.60 -9.00
C GLU A 39 -11.21 25.50 -9.10
N GLY A 40 -10.73 25.80 -10.30
CA GLY A 40 -9.49 26.56 -10.53
C GLY A 40 -8.23 25.76 -10.17
N LYS A 41 -8.24 24.43 -10.37
CA LYS A 41 -7.11 23.51 -10.11
C LYS A 41 -6.49 22.90 -11.37
N CYS A 42 -6.98 23.26 -12.56
CA CYS A 42 -6.47 22.76 -13.83
C CYS A 42 -6.49 23.86 -14.91
N THR A 43 -5.79 23.61 -16.00
CA THR A 43 -5.64 24.55 -17.12
C THR A 43 -6.49 24.19 -18.35
N THR A 44 -7.40 23.23 -18.24
CA THR A 44 -8.18 22.75 -19.40
C THR A 44 -9.26 23.73 -19.85
N CYS A 45 -9.79 24.54 -18.93
CA CYS A 45 -10.79 25.58 -19.22
C CYS A 45 -10.17 26.91 -19.68
N ARG A 46 -8.89 26.90 -20.07
CA ARG A 46 -8.22 28.11 -20.51
C ARG A 46 -8.84 28.64 -21.79
N VAL A 47 -9.00 29.95 -21.80
CA VAL A 47 -9.37 30.73 -22.98
C VAL A 47 -8.29 31.75 -23.26
N LEU A 48 -8.14 32.10 -24.53
CA LEU A 48 -7.41 33.28 -24.98
C LEU A 48 -8.43 34.40 -25.21
N VAL A 49 -8.31 35.49 -24.47
CA VAL A 49 -9.09 36.71 -24.69
C VAL A 49 -8.49 37.43 -25.89
N LEU A 50 -9.28 37.57 -26.96
CA LEU A 50 -8.87 38.24 -28.19
C LEU A 50 -9.23 39.73 -28.18
N ASP A 51 -10.30 40.08 -27.47
CA ASP A 51 -10.81 41.46 -27.33
C ASP A 51 -11.60 41.59 -26.03
N GLY A 52 -11.56 42.75 -25.38
CA GLY A 52 -12.29 43.04 -24.13
C GLY A 52 -11.64 42.49 -22.85
N ILE A 53 -10.31 42.43 -22.76
CA ILE A 53 -9.59 41.94 -21.57
C ILE A 53 -9.85 42.81 -20.32
N GLU A 54 -10.04 44.11 -20.53
CA GLU A 54 -10.42 45.10 -19.51
C GLU A 54 -11.80 44.84 -18.90
N HIS A 55 -12.63 44.03 -19.56
CA HIS A 55 -13.94 43.61 -19.08
C HIS A 55 -13.90 42.31 -18.25
N CYS A 56 -12.75 41.66 -18.14
CA CYS A 56 -12.59 40.54 -17.22
C CYS A 56 -12.52 41.01 -15.77
N SER A 57 -12.95 40.16 -14.84
CA SER A 57 -12.60 40.31 -13.43
C SER A 57 -11.08 40.26 -13.24
N GLU A 58 -10.61 40.84 -12.14
CA GLU A 58 -9.24 40.62 -11.69
C GLU A 58 -8.97 39.11 -11.54
N PRO A 59 -7.76 38.62 -11.90
CA PRO A 59 -7.39 37.23 -11.69
C PRO A 59 -7.56 36.83 -10.23
N THR A 60 -8.24 35.71 -9.98
CA THR A 60 -8.35 35.16 -8.63
C THR A 60 -7.01 34.63 -8.16
N GLU A 61 -6.83 34.44 -6.85
CA GLU A 61 -5.63 33.83 -6.27
C GLU A 61 -5.31 32.47 -6.92
N LYS A 62 -6.34 31.65 -7.16
CA LYS A 62 -6.21 30.35 -7.85
C LYS A 62 -5.70 30.50 -9.29
N GLU A 63 -6.20 31.49 -10.00
CA GLU A 63 -5.78 31.80 -11.36
C GLU A 63 -4.33 32.29 -11.40
N GLN A 64 -3.92 33.13 -10.43
CA GLN A 64 -2.54 33.61 -10.30
C GLN A 64 -1.57 32.46 -10.02
N ILE A 65 -1.88 31.58 -9.07
CA ILE A 65 -1.06 30.39 -8.76
C ILE A 65 -0.87 29.52 -10.00
N ILE A 66 -1.93 29.31 -10.79
CA ILE A 66 -1.82 28.54 -12.03
C ILE A 66 -0.94 29.28 -13.04
N LYS A 67 -1.15 30.59 -13.25
CA LYS A 67 -0.36 31.41 -14.17
C LYS A 67 1.13 31.42 -13.85
N GLU A 68 1.52 31.36 -12.58
CA GLU A 68 2.93 31.23 -12.19
C GLU A 68 3.52 29.87 -12.59
N LYS A 69 2.72 28.80 -12.57
CA LYS A 69 3.17 27.45 -12.92
C LYS A 69 3.27 27.19 -14.43
N ILE A 70 2.64 28.02 -15.26
CA ILE A 70 2.64 27.84 -16.73
C ILE A 70 3.20 29.07 -17.45
N HIS A 71 3.95 28.88 -18.53
CA HIS A 71 4.33 29.99 -19.40
C HIS A 71 3.06 30.55 -20.07
N SER A 72 2.57 31.70 -19.60
CA SER A 72 1.28 32.27 -19.99
C SER A 72 1.36 33.79 -20.07
N THR A 73 0.52 34.40 -20.91
CA THR A 73 0.37 35.86 -21.06
C THR A 73 -0.88 36.36 -20.33
N GLU A 74 -1.07 37.67 -20.22
CA GLU A 74 -2.21 38.27 -19.51
C GLU A 74 -3.55 37.91 -20.14
N GLU A 75 -3.58 37.76 -21.47
CA GLU A 75 -4.74 37.41 -22.29
C GLU A 75 -5.23 35.98 -22.04
N PHE A 76 -4.41 35.11 -21.44
CA PHE A 76 -4.88 33.80 -21.02
C PHE A 76 -5.64 33.91 -19.72
N ARG A 77 -6.87 33.42 -19.75
CA ARG A 77 -7.76 33.42 -18.59
C ARG A 77 -8.29 32.02 -18.31
N LEU A 78 -8.55 31.70 -17.04
CA LEU A 78 -9.29 30.48 -16.67
C LEU A 78 -10.78 30.77 -16.74
N ALA A 79 -11.50 30.10 -17.64
CA ALA A 79 -12.93 30.38 -17.82
C ALA A 79 -13.74 30.16 -16.54
N CYS A 80 -13.35 29.21 -15.68
CA CYS A 80 -14.02 28.95 -14.41
C CYS A 80 -13.72 29.97 -13.30
N GLN A 81 -12.76 30.87 -13.50
CA GLN A 81 -12.37 31.90 -12.52
C GLN A 81 -12.59 33.32 -13.03
N THR A 82 -12.94 33.48 -14.31
CA THR A 82 -13.04 34.78 -14.97
C THR A 82 -14.49 35.22 -15.06
N GLY A 83 -14.84 36.20 -14.24
CA GLY A 83 -16.14 36.87 -14.27
C GLY A 83 -16.17 37.97 -15.34
N ILE A 84 -17.33 38.18 -15.95
CA ILE A 84 -17.51 39.11 -17.08
C ILE A 84 -18.19 40.41 -16.67
N ARG A 85 -17.73 41.54 -17.21
CA ARG A 85 -18.28 42.88 -16.91
C ARG A 85 -18.68 43.70 -18.15
N GLY A 86 -18.42 43.20 -19.34
CA GLY A 86 -18.62 43.91 -20.61
C GLY A 86 -18.41 43.00 -21.80
N ASP A 87 -18.65 43.52 -23.01
CA ASP A 87 -18.57 42.77 -24.25
C ASP A 87 -17.14 42.26 -24.49
N MET A 88 -16.99 41.03 -24.98
CA MET A 88 -15.66 40.47 -25.23
C MET A 88 -15.67 39.35 -26.27
N THR A 89 -14.48 39.03 -26.79
CA THR A 89 -14.25 37.89 -27.66
C THR A 89 -13.22 36.96 -27.05
N VAL A 90 -13.59 35.68 -26.87
CA VAL A 90 -12.72 34.66 -26.30
C VAL A 90 -12.58 33.47 -27.23
N ARG A 91 -11.41 32.84 -27.23
CA ARG A 91 -11.12 31.61 -27.96
C ARG A 91 -10.78 30.49 -26.99
N ARG A 92 -11.55 29.39 -27.03
CA ARG A 92 -11.25 28.16 -26.31
C ARG A 92 -9.98 27.50 -26.90
N LEU A 93 -9.11 26.99 -26.04
CA LEU A 93 -7.82 26.40 -26.44
C LEU A 93 -7.83 24.88 -26.58
N ALA A 94 -8.76 24.19 -25.90
CA ALA A 94 -9.03 22.77 -26.15
C ALA A 94 -9.92 22.69 -27.40
N LEU A 95 -9.39 22.15 -28.49
CA LEU A 95 -9.83 22.52 -29.86
C LEU A 95 -10.54 21.41 -30.64
N ASN A 96 -10.60 20.18 -30.15
CA ASN A 96 -11.26 19.07 -30.85
C ASN A 96 -12.17 18.24 -29.92
N GLU A 97 -13.12 17.50 -30.51
CA GLU A 97 -14.06 16.65 -29.78
C GLU A 97 -13.32 15.66 -28.86
N GLU A 98 -12.18 15.13 -29.31
CA GLU A 98 -11.31 14.25 -28.53
C GLU A 98 -10.76 14.90 -27.25
N ASP A 99 -10.33 16.17 -27.26
CA ASP A 99 -9.86 16.87 -26.06
C ASP A 99 -10.99 17.08 -25.05
N ILE A 100 -12.22 17.32 -25.55
CA ILE A 100 -13.40 17.57 -24.72
C ILE A 100 -13.89 16.26 -24.08
N GLU A 101 -13.95 15.18 -24.87
CA GLU A 101 -14.26 13.83 -24.41
C GLU A 101 -13.20 13.32 -23.42
N SER A 102 -11.92 13.56 -23.69
CA SER A 102 -10.82 13.13 -22.80
C SER A 102 -10.72 13.96 -21.53
N ALA A 103 -11.21 15.21 -21.53
CA ALA A 103 -11.24 16.08 -20.35
C ALA A 103 -12.48 15.90 -19.47
N SER A 104 -13.37 14.95 -19.80
CA SER A 104 -14.60 14.72 -19.03
C SER A 104 -15.04 13.26 -18.97
N GLN A 105 -15.44 12.79 -17.79
CA GLN A 105 -15.85 11.39 -17.60
C GLN A 105 -17.36 11.19 -17.68
N THR A 106 -18.05 11.52 -18.77
CA THR A 106 -19.34 10.88 -19.15
C THR A 106 -19.80 11.31 -20.55
N ASP A 107 -20.68 10.51 -21.16
CA ASP A 107 -21.42 10.80 -22.40
C ASP A 107 -21.79 12.30 -22.53
N ILE A 108 -21.71 12.80 -23.77
CA ILE A 108 -21.86 14.15 -24.37
C ILE A 108 -22.78 15.18 -23.67
N LYS A 109 -23.55 14.82 -22.63
CA LYS A 109 -24.41 15.70 -21.82
C LYS A 109 -23.94 15.97 -20.38
N ASN A 110 -22.96 15.26 -19.83
CA ASN A 110 -22.41 15.54 -18.49
C ASN A 110 -20.88 15.58 -18.53
N ILE A 111 -20.33 16.76 -18.84
CA ILE A 111 -18.90 17.02 -18.79
C ILE A 111 -18.47 17.03 -17.31
N GLY A 112 -18.10 15.86 -16.74
CA GLY A 112 -17.71 15.70 -15.33
C GLY A 112 -16.19 15.77 -15.06
N ARG A 113 -15.79 15.93 -13.79
CA ARG A 113 -14.38 15.95 -13.32
C ARG A 113 -13.60 14.68 -13.70
N LEU A 114 -12.31 14.83 -14.00
CA LEU A 114 -11.38 13.71 -14.29
C LEU A 114 -10.82 13.02 -13.03
N GLY A 115 -11.55 13.09 -11.92
CA GLY A 115 -11.10 12.63 -10.61
C GLY A 115 -11.31 13.67 -9.52
N GLU A 116 -10.97 13.28 -8.29
CA GLU A 116 -11.16 14.08 -7.08
C GLU A 116 -9.83 14.31 -6.39
N THR A 117 -9.61 15.54 -5.91
CA THR A 117 -8.47 15.81 -5.03
C THR A 117 -8.76 15.22 -3.66
N LYS A 118 -7.94 14.26 -3.22
CA LYS A 118 -8.06 13.60 -1.92
C LYS A 118 -6.73 13.64 -1.18
N LYS A 119 -6.79 13.82 0.14
CA LYS A 119 -5.65 13.59 1.03
C LYS A 119 -5.54 12.09 1.28
N ILE A 120 -4.55 11.44 0.68
CA ILE A 120 -4.35 9.99 0.72
C ILE A 120 -2.96 9.66 1.25
N ALA A 121 -2.81 8.46 1.83
CA ALA A 121 -1.49 7.94 2.15
C ALA A 121 -0.98 7.06 1.01
N ILE A 122 0.26 7.30 0.63
CA ILE A 122 0.91 6.69 -0.52
C ILE A 122 2.12 5.93 0.01
N LEU A 123 2.15 4.64 -0.25
CA LEU A 123 3.23 3.74 0.16
C LEU A 123 3.96 3.24 -1.08
N PHE A 124 5.27 3.46 -1.10
CA PHE A 124 6.18 2.81 -2.04
C PHE A 124 7.02 1.80 -1.28
N SER A 125 7.23 0.63 -1.87
CA SER A 125 8.18 -0.36 -1.37
C SER A 125 9.06 -0.85 -2.50
N ASP A 126 10.35 -1.05 -2.23
CA ASP A 126 11.33 -1.58 -3.19
C ASP A 126 12.20 -2.68 -2.54
N ILE A 127 12.69 -3.64 -3.34
CA ILE A 127 13.59 -4.68 -2.84
C ILE A 127 15.04 -4.20 -2.91
N ARG A 128 15.71 -4.20 -1.76
CA ARG A 128 17.10 -3.78 -1.66
C ARG A 128 18.01 -4.73 -2.41
N ALA A 129 18.82 -4.15 -3.31
CA ALA A 129 19.84 -4.87 -4.07
C ALA A 129 19.28 -6.06 -4.89
N PHE A 130 18.02 -5.97 -5.32
CA PHE A 130 17.37 -7.04 -6.08
C PHE A 130 18.09 -7.40 -7.37
N THR A 131 18.65 -6.41 -8.09
CA THR A 131 19.43 -6.67 -9.31
C THR A 131 20.54 -7.69 -9.04
N SER A 132 21.35 -7.47 -8.01
CA SER A 132 22.43 -8.38 -7.62
C SER A 132 21.94 -9.76 -7.17
N PHE A 133 20.75 -9.84 -6.59
CA PHE A 133 20.10 -11.12 -6.23
C PHE A 133 19.64 -11.86 -7.49
N SER A 134 18.95 -11.17 -8.40
CA SER A 134 18.35 -11.73 -9.61
C SER A 134 19.38 -12.25 -10.62
N GLU A 135 20.58 -11.68 -10.66
CA GLU A 135 21.69 -12.15 -11.52
C GLU A 135 22.25 -13.52 -11.12
N LYS A 136 22.03 -13.97 -9.88
CA LYS A 136 22.58 -15.22 -9.35
C LYS A 136 21.64 -16.42 -9.48
N ILE A 137 20.39 -16.20 -9.87
CA ILE A 137 19.35 -17.23 -9.94
C ILE A 137 18.70 -17.26 -11.33
N THR A 138 17.98 -18.34 -11.65
CA THR A 138 17.38 -18.45 -12.99
C THR A 138 16.19 -17.48 -13.14
N PRO A 139 15.88 -16.98 -14.35
CA PRO A 139 14.74 -16.09 -14.55
C PRO A 139 13.40 -16.66 -14.10
N TYR A 140 13.21 -17.98 -14.18
CA TYR A 140 12.00 -18.64 -13.67
C TYR A 140 11.93 -18.59 -12.13
N ASP A 141 13.06 -18.75 -11.45
CA ASP A 141 13.13 -18.61 -9.99
C ASP A 141 12.90 -17.15 -9.57
N VAL A 142 13.40 -16.18 -10.33
CA VAL A 142 13.13 -14.74 -10.10
C VAL A 142 11.63 -14.48 -10.12
N VAL A 143 10.93 -14.93 -11.17
CA VAL A 143 9.47 -14.76 -11.29
C VAL A 143 8.73 -15.47 -10.15
N PHE A 144 9.14 -16.70 -9.81
CA PHE A 144 8.54 -17.44 -8.70
C PHE A 144 8.70 -16.70 -7.35
N ILE A 145 9.87 -16.14 -7.09
CA ILE A 145 10.16 -15.37 -5.88
C ILE A 145 9.35 -14.08 -5.83
N LEU A 146 9.30 -13.35 -6.94
CA LEU A 146 8.56 -12.09 -7.02
C LEU A 146 7.08 -12.33 -6.78
N ASN A 147 6.49 -13.36 -7.39
CA ASN A 147 5.08 -13.69 -7.16
C ASN A 147 4.81 -14.07 -5.69
N ARG A 148 5.73 -14.81 -5.05
CA ARG A 148 5.60 -15.17 -3.63
C ARG A 148 5.74 -13.94 -2.72
N TYR A 149 6.71 -13.08 -3.03
CA TYR A 149 6.94 -11.81 -2.34
C TYR A 149 5.71 -10.91 -2.46
N PHE A 150 5.27 -10.60 -3.68
CA PHE A 150 4.11 -9.76 -3.94
C PHE A 150 2.86 -10.34 -3.29
N GLY A 151 2.60 -11.65 -3.39
CA GLY A 151 1.44 -12.27 -2.74
C GLY A 151 1.38 -12.00 -1.23
N ARG A 152 2.52 -12.00 -0.52
CA ARG A 152 2.58 -11.66 0.91
C ARG A 152 2.38 -10.17 1.16
N MET A 153 3.04 -9.31 0.40
CA MET A 153 2.95 -7.85 0.59
C MET A 153 1.57 -7.31 0.25
N VAL A 154 0.97 -7.77 -0.85
CA VAL A 154 -0.38 -7.40 -1.27
C VAL A 154 -1.41 -7.80 -0.21
N SER A 155 -1.31 -9.03 0.32
CA SER A 155 -2.22 -9.49 1.38
C SER A 155 -2.17 -8.60 2.62
N VAL A 156 -0.99 -8.08 2.98
CA VAL A 156 -0.84 -7.15 4.11
C VAL A 156 -1.48 -5.80 3.77
N VAL A 157 -1.14 -5.21 2.63
CA VAL A 157 -1.71 -3.93 2.17
C VAL A 157 -3.24 -3.98 2.18
N GLU A 158 -3.82 -5.02 1.58
CA GLU A 158 -5.28 -5.19 1.50
C GLU A 158 -5.93 -5.39 2.87
N SER A 159 -5.26 -6.08 3.82
CA SER A 159 -5.79 -6.25 5.18
C SER A 159 -5.92 -4.96 5.97
N TYR A 160 -5.14 -3.92 5.61
CA TYR A 160 -5.23 -2.58 6.17
C TYR A 160 -6.09 -1.63 5.32
N GLY A 161 -6.87 -2.16 4.38
CA GLY A 161 -7.74 -1.35 3.51
C GLY A 161 -7.00 -0.56 2.43
N GLY A 162 -5.71 -0.87 2.22
CA GLY A 162 -4.94 -0.32 1.11
C GLY A 162 -5.25 -1.05 -0.21
N ARG A 163 -4.94 -0.38 -1.31
CA ARG A 163 -5.04 -0.95 -2.66
C ARG A 163 -3.70 -0.87 -3.36
N ILE A 164 -3.31 -1.94 -4.04
CA ILE A 164 -2.18 -1.92 -4.96
C ILE A 164 -2.56 -1.16 -6.22
N ASP A 165 -1.79 -0.12 -6.52
CA ASP A 165 -1.92 0.67 -7.74
C ASP A 165 -1.08 0.06 -8.86
N ASN A 166 0.17 -0.27 -8.55
CA ASN A 166 1.17 -0.69 -9.53
C ASN A 166 2.28 -1.57 -8.95
N TYR A 167 2.84 -2.42 -9.81
CA TYR A 167 4.15 -3.02 -9.64
C TYR A 167 5.16 -2.23 -10.48
N ILE A 168 6.27 -1.82 -9.88
CA ILE A 168 7.31 -1.02 -10.54
C ILE A 168 8.63 -1.78 -10.41
N GLY A 169 8.92 -2.62 -11.40
CA GLY A 169 10.05 -3.55 -11.33
C GLY A 169 9.82 -4.58 -10.22
N ASP A 170 10.70 -4.58 -9.23
CA ASP A 170 10.66 -5.38 -8.00
C ASP A 170 9.94 -4.69 -6.84
N GLY A 171 9.55 -3.42 -7.01
CA GLY A 171 8.78 -2.65 -6.05
C GLY A 171 7.27 -2.65 -6.31
N LEU A 172 6.54 -2.06 -5.36
CA LEU A 172 5.10 -1.83 -5.45
C LEU A 172 4.71 -0.43 -4.98
N LEU A 173 3.58 0.05 -5.50
CA LEU A 173 2.89 1.26 -5.09
C LEU A 173 1.52 0.88 -4.54
N ALA A 174 1.23 1.34 -3.32
CA ALA A 174 -0.05 1.18 -2.67
C ALA A 174 -0.66 2.53 -2.26
N LEU A 175 -1.98 2.62 -2.35
CA LEU A 175 -2.77 3.80 -2.01
C LEU A 175 -3.75 3.46 -0.88
N PHE A 176 -3.87 4.36 0.09
CA PHE A 176 -4.77 4.26 1.24
C PHE A 176 -5.63 5.52 1.34
N GLY A 177 -6.92 5.37 1.66
CA GLY A 177 -7.85 6.50 1.74
C GLY A 177 -8.53 6.85 0.40
N THR A 178 -8.42 6.00 -0.63
CA THR A 178 -9.04 6.26 -1.93
C THR A 178 -10.57 6.23 -1.88
N ASN A 179 -11.16 5.48 -0.93
CA ASN A 179 -12.61 5.44 -0.69
C ASN A 179 -12.99 6.09 0.64
N ASN A 180 -12.19 7.06 1.10
CA ASN A 180 -12.40 7.82 2.33
C ASN A 180 -12.36 6.94 3.60
N GLU A 181 -11.52 5.90 3.58
CA GLU A 181 -11.21 5.10 4.76
C GLU A 181 -10.60 5.98 5.88
N PRO A 182 -10.92 5.72 7.16
CA PRO A 182 -10.43 6.54 8.27
C PRO A 182 -8.93 6.37 8.47
N ASN A 183 -8.24 7.46 8.80
CA ASN A 183 -6.81 7.50 9.15
C ASN A 183 -5.89 6.76 8.16
N PRO A 184 -5.86 7.15 6.87
CA PRO A 184 -5.07 6.46 5.86
C PRO A 184 -3.57 6.42 6.18
N ALA A 185 -3.04 7.44 6.86
CA ALA A 185 -1.64 7.45 7.31
C ALA A 185 -1.32 6.32 8.30
N LEU A 186 -2.21 6.09 9.28
CA LEU A 186 -2.02 5.04 10.28
C LEU A 186 -2.09 3.66 9.63
N ALA A 187 -3.07 3.44 8.75
CA ALA A 187 -3.22 2.19 8.02
C ALA A 187 -1.99 1.88 7.13
N ALA A 188 -1.46 2.89 6.44
CA ALA A 188 -0.27 2.73 5.62
C ALA A 188 0.99 2.40 6.45
N VAL A 189 1.16 3.04 7.61
CA VAL A 189 2.32 2.77 8.50
C VAL A 189 2.19 1.40 9.20
N GLN A 190 0.99 1.01 9.61
CA GLN A 190 0.70 -0.35 10.10
C GLN A 190 1.04 -1.39 9.03
N SER A 191 0.57 -1.17 7.80
CA SER A 191 0.88 -2.02 6.66
C SER A 191 2.39 -2.12 6.42
N ALA A 192 3.12 -1.01 6.49
CA ALA A 192 4.58 -0.99 6.32
C ALA A 192 5.32 -1.82 7.38
N LEU A 193 4.89 -1.75 8.65
CA LEU A 193 5.46 -2.55 9.74
C LEU A 193 5.20 -4.05 9.52
N ASP A 194 3.95 -4.43 9.22
CA ASP A 194 3.59 -5.82 8.94
C ASP A 194 4.27 -6.37 7.68
N MET A 195 4.49 -5.54 6.65
CA MET A 195 5.27 -5.90 5.46
C MET A 195 6.73 -6.22 5.83
N CYS A 196 7.32 -5.43 6.73
CA CYS A 196 8.66 -5.71 7.25
C CYS A 196 8.70 -7.05 8.00
N ASP A 197 7.69 -7.36 8.80
CA ASP A 197 7.58 -8.64 9.51
C ASP A 197 7.37 -9.81 8.53
N GLN A 198 6.53 -9.66 7.50
CA GLN A 198 6.37 -10.68 6.45
C GLN A 198 7.66 -10.92 5.66
N MET A 199 8.45 -9.87 5.44
CA MET A 199 9.75 -10.00 4.80
C MET A 199 10.74 -10.73 5.71
N ASP A 200 10.75 -10.44 7.02
CA ASP A 200 11.56 -11.16 7.99
C ASP A 200 11.16 -12.64 8.10
N ASP A 201 9.87 -12.96 8.04
CA ASP A 201 9.37 -14.34 7.93
C ASP A 201 9.86 -15.04 6.65
N MET A 202 10.04 -14.31 5.55
CA MET A 202 10.47 -14.87 4.27
C MET A 202 11.99 -15.09 4.19
N LYS A 203 12.80 -14.31 4.93
CA LYS A 203 14.27 -14.36 4.85
C LYS A 203 14.86 -15.76 5.07
N PRO A 204 14.44 -16.57 6.06
CA PRO A 204 14.98 -17.91 6.25
C PRO A 204 14.75 -18.82 5.04
N TYR A 205 13.53 -18.79 4.48
CA TYR A 205 13.19 -19.54 3.27
C TYR A 205 14.09 -19.15 2.09
N LEU A 206 14.30 -17.85 1.87
CA LEU A 206 15.18 -17.37 0.80
C LEU A 206 16.62 -17.86 0.99
N LYS A 207 17.17 -17.78 2.21
CA LYS A 207 18.52 -18.26 2.52
C LYS A 207 18.64 -19.76 2.27
N THR A 208 17.68 -20.56 2.69
CA THR A 208 17.70 -22.02 2.51
C THR A 208 17.62 -22.41 1.04
N MET A 209 16.77 -21.74 0.25
CA MET A 209 16.53 -22.11 -1.15
C MET A 209 17.54 -21.52 -2.13
N TYR A 210 18.08 -20.33 -1.84
CA TYR A 210 18.89 -19.55 -2.78
C TYR A 210 20.25 -19.10 -2.23
N GLY A 211 20.58 -19.47 -0.99
CA GLY A 211 21.85 -19.12 -0.33
C GLY A 211 21.93 -17.66 0.16
N GLU A 212 21.02 -16.80 -0.29
CA GLU A 212 20.96 -15.38 0.07
C GLU A 212 19.52 -14.95 0.31
N ALA A 213 19.34 -13.87 1.07
CA ALA A 213 18.05 -13.21 1.24
C ALA A 213 18.18 -11.72 0.94
N PHE A 214 17.10 -11.12 0.49
CA PHE A 214 16.98 -9.68 0.31
C PHE A 214 16.16 -9.07 1.45
N ASP A 215 16.11 -7.73 1.47
CA ASP A 215 15.30 -6.94 2.40
C ASP A 215 14.58 -5.85 1.60
N ILE A 216 13.70 -5.09 2.25
CA ILE A 216 12.89 -4.06 1.62
C ILE A 216 13.15 -2.67 2.21
N GLY A 217 12.94 -1.65 1.39
CA GLY A 217 12.76 -0.26 1.83
C GLY A 217 11.31 0.16 1.58
N ILE A 218 10.73 0.90 2.52
CA ILE A 218 9.35 1.38 2.45
C ILE A 218 9.33 2.88 2.75
N GLY A 219 8.69 3.65 1.87
CA GLY A 219 8.44 5.08 2.07
C GLY A 219 6.95 5.35 2.14
N VAL A 220 6.51 6.12 3.16
CA VAL A 220 5.11 6.51 3.32
C VAL A 220 4.96 8.03 3.38
N HIS A 221 4.09 8.57 2.54
CA HIS A 221 3.74 9.98 2.55
C HIS A 221 2.22 10.19 2.55
N LEU A 222 1.74 11.08 3.41
CA LEU A 222 0.37 11.58 3.41
C LEU A 222 0.33 12.93 2.71
N GLY A 223 -0.46 13.04 1.63
CA GLY A 223 -0.56 14.29 0.87
C GLY A 223 -1.75 14.32 -0.08
N ASP A 224 -1.98 15.50 -0.65
CA ASP A 224 -3.04 15.71 -1.63
C ASP A 224 -2.64 15.15 -3.00
N ALA A 225 -3.51 14.31 -3.56
CA ALA A 225 -3.37 13.79 -4.92
C ALA A 225 -4.72 13.79 -5.64
N VAL A 226 -4.69 13.82 -6.97
CA VAL A 226 -5.89 13.61 -7.79
C VAL A 226 -6.08 12.11 -7.97
N VAL A 227 -7.18 11.57 -7.44
CA VAL A 227 -7.58 10.17 -7.55
C VAL A 227 -8.67 10.05 -8.60
N GLY A 228 -8.47 9.20 -9.61
CA GLY A 228 -9.45 9.01 -10.69
C GLY A 228 -9.06 7.91 -11.68
N ASP A 229 -9.99 7.56 -12.57
CA ASP A 229 -9.75 6.60 -13.64
C ASP A 229 -8.90 7.21 -14.76
N ILE A 230 -7.60 6.89 -14.78
CA ILE A 230 -6.61 7.41 -15.73
C ILE A 230 -6.15 6.29 -16.66
N GLY A 231 -5.88 6.65 -17.91
CA GLY A 231 -5.44 5.73 -18.98
C GLY A 231 -6.45 5.70 -20.13
N ALA A 232 -6.11 4.92 -21.17
CA ALA A 232 -6.92 4.79 -22.37
C ALA A 232 -7.34 3.33 -22.61
N GLY A 233 -8.54 3.15 -23.17
CA GLY A 233 -9.09 1.83 -23.50
C GLY A 233 -9.16 0.89 -22.28
N ILE A 234 -8.80 -0.38 -22.49
CA ILE A 234 -8.83 -1.43 -21.46
C ILE A 234 -7.80 -1.22 -20.34
N SER A 235 -6.81 -0.35 -20.54
CA SER A 235 -5.75 -0.06 -19.56
C SER A 235 -6.13 1.08 -18.61
N ARG A 236 -7.33 1.64 -18.75
CA ARG A 236 -7.86 2.66 -17.84
C ARG A 236 -8.11 2.05 -16.46
N ARG A 237 -7.63 2.71 -15.41
CA ARG A 237 -7.77 2.26 -14.03
C ARG A 237 -7.75 3.41 -13.04
N LEU A 238 -8.36 3.18 -11.88
CA LEU A 238 -8.25 4.07 -10.73
C LEU A 238 -6.79 4.16 -10.28
N THR A 239 -6.24 5.37 -10.24
CA THR A 239 -4.88 5.65 -9.77
C THR A 239 -4.82 7.05 -9.16
N ALA A 240 -3.68 7.40 -8.56
CA ALA A 240 -3.40 8.71 -8.01
C ALA A 240 -2.30 9.43 -8.79
N VAL A 241 -2.49 10.73 -9.05
CA VAL A 241 -1.49 11.58 -9.70
C VAL A 241 -1.31 12.86 -8.91
N GLY A 242 -0.06 13.28 -8.73
CA GLY A 242 0.27 14.53 -8.07
C GLY A 242 1.69 14.55 -7.51
N GLU A 243 2.10 15.70 -7.00
CA GLU A 243 3.39 15.89 -6.34
C GLU A 243 3.57 14.94 -5.15
N ALA A 244 2.49 14.63 -4.41
CA ALA A 244 2.50 13.69 -3.30
C ALA A 244 2.97 12.27 -3.70
N VAL A 245 2.59 11.77 -4.88
CA VAL A 245 3.02 10.44 -5.36
C VAL A 245 4.52 10.42 -5.64
N ASN A 246 5.02 11.47 -6.29
CA ASN A 246 6.45 11.63 -6.56
C ASN A 246 7.26 11.82 -5.27
N PHE A 247 6.71 12.55 -4.31
CA PHE A 247 7.34 12.73 -3.00
C PHE A 247 7.44 11.41 -2.24
N ALA A 248 6.37 10.60 -2.20
CA ALA A 248 6.37 9.29 -1.56
C ALA A 248 7.45 8.36 -2.13
N SER A 249 7.62 8.33 -3.45
CA SER A 249 8.69 7.57 -4.11
C SER A 249 10.09 8.04 -3.66
N ARG A 250 10.29 9.35 -3.49
CA ARG A 250 11.57 9.89 -3.00
C ARG A 250 11.82 9.57 -1.52
N VAL A 251 10.77 9.54 -0.70
CA VAL A 251 10.84 9.08 0.69
C VAL A 251 11.27 7.61 0.75
N GLU A 252 10.72 6.76 -0.13
CA GLU A 252 11.16 5.36 -0.23
C GLU A 252 12.64 5.29 -0.60
N SER A 253 13.05 5.97 -1.66
CA SER A 253 14.43 5.86 -2.16
C SER A 253 15.48 6.38 -1.16
N ALA A 254 15.08 7.27 -0.25
CA ALA A 254 15.91 7.75 0.85
C ALA A 254 16.33 6.62 1.82
N ASN A 255 15.56 5.53 1.93
CA ASN A 255 15.89 4.39 2.80
C ASN A 255 17.27 3.82 2.50
N LYS A 256 17.71 3.83 1.23
CA LYS A 256 19.05 3.35 0.86
C LYS A 256 20.17 4.19 1.47
N GLN A 257 19.98 5.51 1.51
CA GLN A 257 20.95 6.45 2.08
C GLN A 257 21.01 6.31 3.61
N PHE A 258 19.85 6.19 4.26
CA PHE A 258 19.73 6.16 5.72
C PHE A 258 19.82 4.75 6.31
N ARG A 259 19.85 3.71 5.46
CA ARG A 259 19.87 2.30 5.84
C ARG A 259 18.65 1.87 6.68
N SER A 260 17.58 2.64 6.67
CA SER A 260 16.30 2.43 7.37
C SER A 260 15.32 1.57 6.57
N ARG A 261 14.50 0.73 7.22
CA ARG A 261 13.49 -0.06 6.48
C ARG A 261 12.24 0.73 6.15
N ILE A 262 11.84 1.64 7.04
CA ILE A 262 10.62 2.43 6.91
C ILE A 262 10.99 3.89 7.15
N LEU A 263 10.69 4.75 6.18
CA LEU A 263 10.73 6.20 6.35
C LEU A 263 9.35 6.78 6.09
N ILE A 264 8.96 7.74 6.92
CA ILE A 264 7.75 8.51 6.72
C ILE A 264 8.06 10.00 6.59
N SER A 265 7.25 10.70 5.80
CA SER A 265 7.31 12.15 5.71
C SER A 265 6.89 12.84 7.01
N GLU A 266 7.30 14.09 7.20
CA GLU A 266 6.83 14.93 8.31
C GLU A 266 5.30 15.07 8.37
N GLN A 267 4.63 15.18 7.23
CA GLN A 267 3.17 15.23 7.16
C GLN A 267 2.52 13.94 7.67
N THR A 268 3.11 12.78 7.33
CA THR A 268 2.66 11.49 7.87
C THR A 268 2.87 11.43 9.37
N HIS A 269 4.05 11.83 9.84
CA HIS A 269 4.40 11.84 11.26
C HIS A 269 3.43 12.72 12.07
N GLU A 270 3.20 13.96 11.65
CA GLU A 270 2.30 14.87 12.38
C GLU A 270 0.86 14.34 12.50
N GLU A 271 0.39 13.58 11.51
CA GLU A 271 -0.94 12.97 11.52
C GLU A 271 -1.07 11.82 12.56
N ILE A 272 0.02 11.09 12.84
CA ILE A 272 -0.02 9.86 13.66
C ILE A 272 0.94 9.85 14.85
N LYS A 273 1.60 10.97 15.17
CA LYS A 273 2.67 11.07 16.18
C LYS A 273 2.30 10.53 17.56
N ASP A 274 1.01 10.56 17.92
CA ASP A 274 0.53 10.11 19.23
C ASP A 274 0.46 8.58 19.36
N VAL A 275 0.62 7.83 18.27
CA VAL A 275 0.47 6.37 18.22
C VAL A 275 1.66 5.66 17.60
N ILE A 276 2.79 6.35 17.39
CA ILE A 276 4.00 5.77 16.79
C ILE A 276 5.23 5.98 17.68
N THR A 277 6.18 5.06 17.58
CA THR A 277 7.52 5.18 18.15
C THR A 277 8.50 5.40 17.02
N ILE A 278 9.26 6.50 17.11
CA ILE A 278 10.27 6.88 16.13
C ILE A 278 11.61 6.36 16.62
N LYS A 279 12.34 5.70 15.73
CA LYS A 279 13.70 5.24 16.00
C LYS A 279 14.73 6.35 15.84
N ASP A 280 14.61 7.10 14.75
CA ASP A 280 15.50 8.21 14.40
C ASP A 280 14.78 9.17 13.44
N PHE A 281 15.33 10.37 13.25
CA PHE A 281 14.85 11.32 12.25
C PHE A 281 16.02 11.94 11.52
N VAL A 282 15.79 12.32 10.26
CA VAL A 282 16.81 12.94 9.43
C VAL A 282 16.27 14.11 8.64
N ARG A 283 17.08 15.17 8.59
CA ARG A 283 16.83 16.32 7.74
C ARG A 283 17.74 16.27 6.51
N THR A 284 17.15 16.08 5.34
CA THR A 284 17.88 15.82 4.09
C THR A 284 17.31 16.60 2.92
N ASN A 285 18.08 16.71 1.84
CA ASN A 285 17.58 17.17 0.55
C ASN A 285 17.17 15.93 -0.25
N LEU A 286 15.93 15.90 -0.73
CA LEU A 286 15.50 14.89 -1.68
C LEU A 286 15.80 15.39 -3.11
N PRO A 287 16.20 14.51 -4.04
CA PRO A 287 16.44 14.90 -5.42
C PRO A 287 15.25 15.69 -5.97
N GLY A 288 15.49 16.84 -6.60
CA GLY A 288 14.44 17.69 -7.19
C GLY A 288 13.48 18.36 -6.20
N ILE A 289 13.87 18.48 -4.92
CA ILE A 289 13.19 19.31 -3.92
C ILE A 289 14.22 20.35 -3.44
N GLU A 290 13.88 21.63 -3.55
CA GLU A 290 14.79 22.72 -3.18
C GLU A 290 15.04 22.75 -1.67
N ASP A 291 13.96 22.63 -0.89
CA ASP A 291 14.02 22.68 0.56
C ASP A 291 14.45 21.35 1.19
N ARG A 292 15.06 21.49 2.38
CA ARG A 292 15.35 20.36 3.25
C ARG A 292 14.07 19.84 3.89
N VAL A 293 13.85 18.54 3.77
CA VAL A 293 12.71 17.83 4.36
C VAL A 293 13.15 17.03 5.57
N THR A 294 12.23 16.81 6.50
CA THR A 294 12.42 15.91 7.64
C THR A 294 11.73 14.58 7.35
N LEU A 295 12.47 13.48 7.53
CA LEU A 295 11.97 12.11 7.43
C LEU A 295 12.17 11.40 8.76
N TYR A 296 11.25 10.50 9.12
CA TYR A 296 11.25 9.79 10.38
C TYR A 296 11.34 8.28 10.14
N GLU A 297 12.29 7.61 10.79
CA GLU A 297 12.39 6.15 10.80
C GLU A 297 11.45 5.60 11.87
N ILE A 298 10.57 4.67 11.48
CA ILE A 298 9.57 4.11 12.38
C ILE A 298 10.06 2.80 12.99
N GLU A 299 9.94 2.68 14.31
CA GLU A 299 10.27 1.48 15.06
C GLU A 299 9.05 0.59 15.30
N SER A 300 7.98 1.18 15.83
CA SER A 300 6.80 0.45 16.27
C SER A 300 5.60 1.39 16.45
N LEU A 301 4.44 0.82 16.80
CA LEU A 301 3.27 1.57 17.22
C LEU A 301 3.19 1.60 18.74
N THR A 302 2.74 2.72 19.28
CA THR A 302 2.35 2.81 20.69
C THR A 302 0.94 2.23 20.80
N ILE A 303 0.83 0.97 21.21
CA ILE A 303 -0.48 0.40 21.56
C ILE A 303 -0.95 1.11 22.83
N PRO A 304 -2.13 1.76 22.85
CA PRO A 304 -2.70 2.27 24.09
C PRO A 304 -2.87 1.10 25.08
N VAL A 305 -2.22 1.21 26.23
CA VAL A 305 -2.14 0.17 27.29
C VAL A 305 -3.53 -0.38 27.67
N GLU A 306 -4.60 0.41 27.51
CA GLU A 306 -5.98 0.00 27.79
C GLU A 306 -6.51 -1.16 26.94
N LYS A 307 -5.93 -1.44 25.76
CA LYS A 307 -6.34 -2.60 24.93
C LYS A 307 -5.57 -3.89 25.28
N ALA A 308 -4.33 -3.76 25.76
CA ALA A 308 -3.48 -4.90 26.11
C ALA A 308 -3.96 -5.63 27.37
N GLU A 309 -4.54 -4.91 28.34
CA GLU A 309 -5.01 -5.50 29.60
C GLU A 309 -6.21 -6.46 29.47
N LYS A 310 -6.93 -6.47 28.33
CA LYS A 310 -8.06 -7.39 28.09
C LYS A 310 -7.71 -8.67 27.34
N ASP A 311 -6.59 -8.67 26.61
CA ASP A 311 -6.22 -9.75 25.70
C ASP A 311 -4.94 -10.48 26.15
N GLU A 312 -4.32 -10.08 27.25
CA GLU A 312 -3.20 -10.79 27.88
C GLU A 312 -3.42 -11.02 29.38
N ILE A 313 -3.14 -12.24 29.86
CA ILE A 313 -3.22 -12.63 31.28
C ILE A 313 -1.91 -13.32 31.66
N MET A 314 -1.24 -12.84 32.71
CA MET A 314 -0.08 -13.53 33.27
C MET A 314 -0.50 -14.41 34.44
N GLU A 315 -0.26 -15.72 34.35
CA GLU A 315 -0.65 -16.69 35.37
C GLU A 315 0.40 -17.79 35.47
N GLU A 316 0.87 -18.08 36.69
CA GLU A 316 1.87 -19.14 36.95
C GLU A 316 3.16 -19.02 36.10
N GLY A 317 3.57 -17.79 35.75
CA GLY A 317 4.75 -17.55 34.91
C GLY A 317 4.52 -17.78 33.41
N ILE A 318 3.27 -17.93 32.96
CA ILE A 318 2.88 -18.07 31.56
C ILE A 318 2.14 -16.81 31.12
N VAL A 319 2.49 -16.29 29.96
CA VAL A 319 1.74 -15.21 29.30
C VAL A 319 0.67 -15.85 28.42
N TRP A 320 -0.59 -15.71 28.82
CA TRP A 320 -1.73 -16.14 28.05
C TRP A 320 -2.19 -14.99 27.16
N ARG A 321 -2.24 -15.22 25.86
CA ARG A 321 -2.73 -14.25 24.89
C ARG A 321 -4.04 -14.74 24.29
N LYS A 322 -5.04 -13.86 24.23
CA LYS A 322 -6.33 -14.12 23.58
C LYS A 322 -6.14 -14.20 22.07
N PHE A 323 -6.75 -15.18 21.43
CA PHE A 323 -6.63 -15.39 19.99
C PHE A 323 -7.92 -15.05 19.24
N THR A 324 -8.89 -15.96 19.25
CA THR A 324 -10.14 -15.84 18.49
C THR A 324 -11.27 -16.58 19.19
N GLU A 325 -12.52 -16.34 18.78
CA GLU A 325 -13.67 -17.08 19.30
C GLU A 325 -13.61 -18.56 18.92
N VAL A 326 -14.11 -19.42 19.81
CA VAL A 326 -14.21 -20.87 19.57
C VAL A 326 -14.98 -21.20 18.28
N SER A 327 -15.99 -20.37 17.95
CA SER A 327 -16.82 -20.49 16.75
C SER A 327 -16.07 -20.28 15.44
N SER A 328 -14.95 -19.54 15.41
CA SER A 328 -14.22 -19.32 14.15
C SER A 328 -13.64 -20.63 13.61
N PHE A 329 -13.42 -21.63 14.46
CA PHE A 329 -12.88 -22.94 14.08
C PHE A 329 -13.90 -23.89 13.47
N ASP A 330 -15.18 -23.52 13.43
CA ASP A 330 -16.22 -24.32 12.80
C ASP A 330 -16.11 -24.29 11.26
N ASP A 331 -15.65 -23.16 10.71
CA ASP A 331 -15.38 -23.00 9.27
C ASP A 331 -13.95 -23.39 8.89
N GLU A 332 -12.95 -22.97 9.68
CA GLU A 332 -11.53 -23.24 9.43
C GLU A 332 -10.87 -23.88 10.66
N GLN A 333 -10.68 -25.21 10.63
CA GLN A 333 -10.14 -25.98 11.75
C GLN A 333 -8.67 -25.65 12.11
N GLN A 334 -7.94 -24.97 11.23
CA GLN A 334 -6.53 -24.59 11.42
C GLN A 334 -6.35 -23.10 11.14
N GLN A 335 -5.92 -22.34 12.13
CA GLN A 335 -5.78 -20.88 12.06
C GLN A 335 -4.40 -20.45 12.57
N ILE A 336 -3.95 -19.28 12.14
CA ILE A 336 -2.64 -18.74 12.52
C ILE A 336 -2.84 -17.61 13.51
N MET A 337 -2.24 -17.76 14.69
CA MET A 337 -2.06 -16.70 15.65
C MET A 337 -0.70 -16.04 15.42
N LYS A 338 -0.69 -14.74 15.13
CA LYS A 338 0.54 -13.95 15.04
C LYS A 338 0.93 -13.48 16.45
N VAL A 339 2.17 -13.75 16.84
CA VAL A 339 2.76 -13.30 18.10
C VAL A 339 4.12 -12.69 17.80
N LYS A 340 4.24 -11.36 17.94
CA LYS A 340 5.45 -10.62 17.55
C LYS A 340 5.87 -11.01 16.11
N ARG A 341 7.02 -11.69 15.95
CA ARG A 341 7.58 -12.13 14.66
C ARG A 341 7.30 -13.59 14.30
N ASP A 342 6.58 -14.31 15.17
CA ASP A 342 6.33 -15.74 15.05
C ASP A 342 4.86 -16.03 14.77
N ASN A 343 4.64 -17.14 14.06
CA ASN A 343 3.32 -17.66 13.73
C ASN A 343 3.10 -18.94 14.52
N ILE A 344 2.01 -18.98 15.29
CA ILE A 344 1.56 -20.15 16.02
C ILE A 344 0.39 -20.74 15.25
N LEU A 345 0.52 -21.99 14.82
CA LEU A 345 -0.57 -22.77 14.23
C LEU A 345 -1.45 -23.30 15.35
N VAL A 346 -2.67 -22.76 15.43
CA VAL A 346 -3.70 -23.21 16.36
C VAL A 346 -4.70 -24.05 15.59
N PHE A 347 -5.08 -25.21 16.12
CA PHE A 347 -6.05 -26.09 15.47
C PHE A 347 -6.96 -26.80 16.45
N LYS A 348 -8.18 -27.12 15.99
CA LYS A 348 -9.22 -27.81 16.77
C LYS A 348 -9.26 -29.30 16.41
N LEU A 349 -9.22 -30.17 17.42
CA LEU A 349 -9.42 -31.62 17.32
C LEU A 349 -10.37 -32.07 18.42
N ASN A 350 -11.50 -32.69 18.07
CA ASN A 350 -12.47 -33.27 19.01
C ASN A 350 -12.79 -32.34 20.20
N ASP A 351 -13.10 -31.08 19.88
CA ASP A 351 -13.41 -29.98 20.81
C ASP A 351 -12.27 -29.53 21.75
N THR A 352 -11.06 -30.05 21.53
CA THR A 352 -9.83 -29.54 22.15
C THR A 352 -9.02 -28.71 21.17
N PHE A 353 -8.29 -27.73 21.71
CA PHE A 353 -7.39 -26.89 20.94
C PHE A 353 -5.95 -27.33 21.17
N HIS A 354 -5.15 -27.19 20.14
CA HIS A 354 -3.71 -27.41 20.18
C HIS A 354 -3.02 -26.27 19.46
N ALA A 355 -1.82 -25.91 19.93
CA ALA A 355 -1.05 -24.84 19.35
C ALA A 355 0.41 -25.28 19.23
N VAL A 356 0.97 -25.09 18.04
CA VAL A 356 2.36 -25.46 17.71
C VAL A 356 2.99 -24.32 16.90
N ASN A 357 4.31 -24.25 16.79
CA ASN A 357 4.91 -23.30 15.87
C ASN A 357 4.47 -23.64 14.42
N ASP A 358 4.04 -22.64 13.65
CA ASP A 358 3.58 -22.89 12.27
C ASP A 358 4.75 -23.30 11.37
N ARG A 359 5.96 -22.84 11.66
CA ARG A 359 7.13 -23.15 10.83
C ARG A 359 7.73 -24.50 11.24
N CYS A 360 7.82 -25.43 10.29
CA CYS A 360 8.42 -26.73 10.56
C CYS A 360 9.91 -26.59 10.96
N PRO A 361 10.40 -27.32 11.98
CA PRO A 361 11.77 -27.18 12.48
C PRO A 361 12.89 -27.42 11.45
N HIS A 362 12.61 -28.21 10.40
CA HIS A 362 13.61 -28.63 9.42
C HIS A 362 13.75 -27.71 8.19
N ALA A 363 12.74 -26.88 7.88
CA ALA A 363 12.78 -26.06 6.65
C ALA A 363 12.03 -24.73 6.79
N LEU A 364 11.50 -24.45 7.98
CA LEU A 364 10.79 -23.22 8.31
C LEU A 364 9.61 -22.92 7.37
N LEU A 365 9.01 -23.97 6.82
CA LEU A 365 7.82 -23.90 5.97
C LEU A 365 6.57 -24.01 6.82
N SER A 366 5.54 -23.23 6.45
CA SER A 366 4.24 -23.25 7.14
C SER A 366 3.63 -24.66 7.16
N LEU A 367 3.15 -25.03 8.34
CA LEU A 367 2.46 -26.27 8.65
C LEU A 367 0.95 -26.11 8.50
N LYS A 368 0.42 -24.90 8.30
CA LYS A 368 -1.00 -24.70 7.98
C LYS A 368 -1.44 -25.58 6.79
N GLY A 369 -2.54 -26.31 6.99
CA GLY A 369 -3.09 -27.30 6.07
C GLY A 369 -2.37 -28.66 6.10
N SER A 370 -1.47 -28.88 7.06
CA SER A 370 -0.87 -30.20 7.29
C SER A 370 -1.90 -31.18 7.81
N LYS A 371 -1.71 -32.46 7.48
CA LYS A 371 -2.56 -33.54 8.00
C LYS A 371 -2.19 -33.79 9.46
N ILE A 372 -3.23 -33.97 10.29
CA ILE A 372 -3.06 -34.32 11.69
C ILE A 372 -3.57 -35.76 11.87
N ASN A 373 -2.75 -36.59 12.50
CA ASN A 373 -3.08 -37.96 12.85
C ASN A 373 -3.35 -38.04 14.35
N GLU A 374 -4.62 -38.26 14.70
CA GLU A 374 -5.06 -38.33 16.09
C GLU A 374 -4.49 -39.56 16.82
N GLU A 375 -4.55 -40.75 16.19
CA GLU A 375 -4.11 -42.01 16.81
C GLU A 375 -2.62 -41.99 17.16
N LYS A 376 -1.81 -41.30 16.34
CA LYS A 376 -0.36 -41.17 16.54
C LYS A 376 0.04 -39.89 17.27
N GLU A 377 -0.92 -39.00 17.51
CA GLU A 377 -0.69 -37.67 18.07
C GLU A 377 0.31 -36.84 17.27
N THR A 378 0.29 -36.94 15.94
CA THR A 378 1.27 -36.27 15.05
C THR A 378 0.66 -35.26 14.09
N ILE A 379 1.40 -34.17 13.83
CA ILE A 379 1.22 -33.32 12.67
C ILE A 379 2.31 -33.65 11.64
N SER A 380 1.88 -33.96 10.41
CA SER A 380 2.78 -34.34 9.33
C SER A 380 3.09 -33.14 8.45
N CYS A 381 4.36 -32.72 8.40
CA CYS A 381 4.79 -31.67 7.50
C CYS A 381 4.43 -32.03 6.05
N ARG A 382 3.47 -31.27 5.48
CA ARG A 382 2.94 -31.50 4.12
C ARG A 382 3.97 -31.40 2.99
N TRP A 383 5.17 -30.89 3.29
CA TRP A 383 6.23 -30.66 2.32
C TRP A 383 7.22 -31.82 2.24
N HIS A 384 7.58 -32.40 3.39
CA HIS A 384 8.70 -33.36 3.49
C HIS A 384 8.36 -34.62 4.32
N ASN A 385 7.08 -34.84 4.67
CA ASN A 385 6.59 -36.00 5.43
C ASN A 385 7.36 -36.28 6.73
N SER A 386 7.82 -35.22 7.41
CA SER A 386 8.29 -35.32 8.78
C SER A 386 7.11 -35.28 9.73
N ASP A 387 7.13 -36.10 10.76
CA ASP A 387 6.06 -36.20 11.75
C ASP A 387 6.55 -35.67 13.10
N PHE A 388 5.78 -34.74 13.65
CA PHE A 388 6.04 -34.12 14.94
C PHE A 388 4.88 -34.38 15.88
N CYS A 389 5.15 -34.67 17.15
CA CYS A 389 4.09 -34.77 18.14
C CYS A 389 3.56 -33.39 18.48
N TYR A 390 2.28 -33.13 18.22
CA TYR A 390 1.70 -31.81 18.49
C TYR A 390 1.40 -31.56 19.98
N LYS A 391 1.59 -32.55 20.84
CA LYS A 391 1.43 -32.42 22.30
C LYS A 391 2.75 -32.15 23.02
N THR A 392 3.85 -32.73 22.54
CA THR A 392 5.15 -32.69 23.24
C THR A 392 6.27 -32.06 22.42
N GLY A 393 6.07 -31.86 21.12
CA GLY A 393 7.10 -31.36 20.22
C GLY A 393 8.07 -32.42 19.71
N GLU A 394 8.01 -33.64 20.25
CA GLU A 394 8.92 -34.73 19.90
C GLU A 394 8.88 -35.06 18.40
N ILE A 395 10.05 -35.28 17.82
CA ILE A 395 10.19 -35.75 16.45
C ILE A 395 9.83 -37.24 16.42
N LYS A 396 8.72 -37.59 15.75
CA LYS A 396 8.27 -38.98 15.56
C LYS A 396 8.83 -39.58 14.27
N ALA A 397 8.99 -38.78 13.23
CA ALA A 397 9.69 -39.14 12.02
C ALA A 397 10.40 -37.91 11.45
N TRP A 398 11.68 -38.05 11.12
CA TRP A 398 12.44 -36.99 10.45
C TRP A 398 12.54 -37.26 8.95
N ILE A 399 12.83 -36.22 8.16
CA ILE A 399 13.09 -36.30 6.73
C ILE A 399 14.00 -37.51 6.43
N ASN A 400 13.42 -38.55 5.84
CA ASN A 400 14.14 -39.76 5.47
C ASN A 400 13.62 -40.29 4.14
N ASP A 401 13.51 -39.42 3.15
CA ASP A 401 13.24 -39.85 1.80
C ASP A 401 14.54 -40.45 1.23
N GLY A 402 14.52 -41.73 0.84
CA GLY A 402 15.68 -42.40 0.25
C GLY A 402 16.25 -41.66 -0.97
N LYS A 403 15.40 -40.86 -1.65
CA LYS A 403 15.80 -39.93 -2.71
C LYS A 403 16.69 -38.79 -2.21
N MET A 404 16.40 -38.18 -1.07
CA MET A 404 17.19 -37.06 -0.52
C MET A 404 18.63 -37.50 -0.16
N LYS A 405 18.77 -38.69 0.42
CA LYS A 405 20.09 -39.32 0.68
C LYS A 405 20.86 -39.67 -0.59
N PHE A 406 20.16 -39.96 -1.69
CA PHE A 406 20.78 -40.19 -3.00
C PHE A 406 21.26 -38.86 -3.63
N PHE A 407 20.45 -37.80 -3.57
CA PHE A 407 20.84 -36.46 -4.03
C PHE A 407 21.96 -35.84 -3.19
N ALA A 408 21.99 -36.05 -1.88
CA ALA A 408 23.08 -35.61 -0.99
C ALA A 408 24.44 -36.29 -1.27
N LYS A 409 24.50 -37.35 -2.07
CA LYS A 409 25.78 -37.90 -2.57
C LYS A 409 26.34 -37.10 -3.74
N ILE A 410 25.52 -36.31 -4.42
CA ILE A 410 25.80 -35.68 -5.72
C ILE A 410 25.86 -34.15 -5.59
N ASP A 411 25.16 -33.58 -4.60
CA ASP A 411 25.08 -32.14 -4.34
C ASP A 411 25.51 -31.80 -2.90
N SER A 412 26.42 -30.82 -2.76
CA SER A 412 26.93 -30.34 -1.47
C SER A 412 25.88 -29.58 -0.65
N GLN A 413 24.91 -28.90 -1.27
CA GLN A 413 23.84 -28.21 -0.54
C GLN A 413 22.84 -29.21 0.04
N ALA A 414 22.55 -30.30 -0.69
CA ALA A 414 21.71 -31.38 -0.18
C ALA A 414 22.33 -32.14 1.02
N LYS A 415 23.66 -32.09 1.22
CA LYS A 415 24.32 -32.65 2.42
C LYS A 415 24.00 -31.86 3.68
N GLU A 416 23.87 -30.54 3.60
CA GLU A 416 23.56 -29.69 4.76
C GLU A 416 22.15 -29.99 5.28
N ILE A 417 21.18 -30.24 4.39
CA ILE A 417 19.81 -30.60 4.75
C ILE A 417 19.74 -31.99 5.43
N VAL A 418 20.54 -32.96 4.98
CA VAL A 418 20.58 -34.31 5.57
C VAL A 418 21.26 -34.34 6.94
N ASN A 419 22.21 -33.44 7.19
CA ASN A 419 22.94 -33.33 8.45
C ASN A 419 22.36 -32.24 9.37
N MET A 420 21.17 -31.73 9.07
CA MET A 420 20.54 -30.69 9.86
C MET A 420 20.27 -31.17 11.28
N GLU A 421 20.56 -30.31 12.26
CA GLU A 421 20.28 -30.58 13.66
C GLU A 421 18.78 -30.84 13.85
N GLN A 422 18.46 -31.94 14.52
CA GLN A 422 17.08 -32.35 14.76
C GLN A 422 16.52 -31.57 15.94
N THR A 423 15.87 -30.46 15.64
CA THR A 423 15.20 -29.63 16.65
C THR A 423 13.75 -30.06 16.82
N PRO A 424 13.26 -30.24 18.08
CA PRO A 424 11.86 -30.49 18.33
C PRO A 424 10.99 -29.30 17.90
N MET A 425 9.69 -29.57 17.76
CA MET A 425 8.70 -28.56 17.42
C MET A 425 8.24 -27.83 18.69
N ASP A 426 8.10 -26.52 18.65
CA ASP A 426 7.57 -25.79 19.80
C ASP A 426 6.06 -26.06 19.93
N VAL A 427 5.62 -26.32 21.15
CA VAL A 427 4.22 -26.56 21.48
C VAL A 427 3.79 -25.57 22.55
N PHE A 428 2.62 -24.98 22.36
CA PHE A 428 2.05 -23.97 23.26
C PHE A 428 0.86 -24.54 24.01
N LYS A 429 0.64 -24.03 25.22
CA LYS A 429 -0.55 -24.39 25.99
C LYS A 429 -1.76 -23.67 25.40
N THR A 430 -2.93 -24.28 25.50
CA THR A 430 -4.18 -23.67 25.05
C THR A 430 -5.26 -23.83 26.10
N ARG A 431 -6.15 -22.84 26.22
CA ARG A 431 -7.37 -22.94 27.05
C ARG A 431 -8.48 -22.09 26.44
N VAL A 432 -9.71 -22.30 26.92
CA VAL A 432 -10.87 -21.49 26.54
C VAL A 432 -11.31 -20.66 27.74
N ILE A 433 -11.42 -19.34 27.55
CA ILE A 433 -11.96 -18.41 28.55
C ILE A 433 -12.96 -17.50 27.83
N ASP A 434 -14.16 -17.35 28.39
CA ASP A 434 -15.23 -16.48 27.88
C ASP A 434 -15.52 -16.69 26.39
N ASN A 435 -15.54 -17.94 25.93
CA ASN A 435 -15.76 -18.34 24.54
C ASN A 435 -14.64 -17.98 23.55
N TYR A 436 -13.47 -17.55 24.03
CA TYR A 436 -12.27 -17.33 23.23
C TYR A 436 -11.22 -18.41 23.48
N VAL A 437 -10.46 -18.76 22.45
CA VAL A 437 -9.24 -19.57 22.55
C VAL A 437 -8.10 -18.66 23.02
N TRP A 438 -7.36 -19.12 24.02
CA TRP A 438 -6.18 -18.46 24.56
C TRP A 438 -4.98 -19.37 24.40
N VAL A 439 -3.84 -18.78 24.01
CA VAL A 439 -2.57 -19.49 23.82
C VAL A 439 -1.58 -19.01 24.87
N GLY A 440 -1.02 -19.94 25.63
CA GLY A 440 -0.05 -19.72 26.69
C GLY A 440 1.37 -19.98 26.20
N MET A 441 2.24 -18.98 26.41
CA MET A 441 3.64 -19.00 26.02
C MET A 441 4.54 -18.51 27.16
N ASP A 442 5.83 -18.82 27.08
CA ASP A 442 6.80 -18.29 28.03
C ASP A 442 6.90 -16.75 27.92
N PRO A 443 7.22 -16.03 29.02
CA PRO A 443 7.26 -14.56 29.00
C PRO A 443 8.28 -13.98 28.01
N ASP A 444 9.34 -14.73 27.74
CA ASP A 444 10.40 -14.36 26.80
C ASP A 444 10.09 -14.75 25.35
N TYR A 445 8.97 -15.44 25.10
CA TYR A 445 8.54 -15.91 23.77
C TYR A 445 8.08 -14.75 22.86
#